data_AF-A0A5P9CYH7-F1
#
_entry.id   AF-A0A5P9CYH7-F1
#
_cell.length_a   1.000
_cell.length_b   1.000
_cell.length_c   1.000
_cell.angle_alpha   90.00
_cell.angle_beta   90.00
_cell.angle_gamma   90.00
#
_symmetry.space_group_name_H-M   'P 1'
#
loop_
_entity.id
_entity.type
_entity.pdbx_description
1 polymer ?
#
loop_
_entity_poly.entity_id
_entity_poly.type
_entity_poly.pdbx_seq_one_letter_code
_entity_poly.pdbx_strand_id
1 'polypeptide(L)'
;MADIEDITGWRDEYNDLERRWDDEWVAYLDQFVNQIRPKVHVSQVLHFIKVLLENEDTLAAMKEVAEWEKLMDARGPFRDDAPEMELYPKDAVVMMNEFWPWFCFKAGYPPVYAAFGLAGVDVASDILRGDLPGVQSPETRAFLLKRYAFIIRADEEGDLV
;
A
#
# COMPACT_ATOMS: atom_id res chain seq x y z
N MET A 1 -0.14 9.89 16.71
CA MET A 1 0.39 9.08 15.58
C MET A 1 1.80 9.52 15.29
N ALA A 2 2.71 8.58 14.99
CA ALA A 2 4.05 8.93 14.53
C ALA A 2 3.95 9.56 13.14
N ASP A 3 4.62 10.69 12.95
CA ASP A 3 4.66 11.41 11.68
C ASP A 3 5.72 10.75 10.79
N ILE A 4 5.29 9.85 9.92
CA ILE A 4 6.18 9.10 9.01
C ILE A 4 6.17 9.82 7.69
N GLU A 5 6.92 10.90 7.61
CA GLU A 5 7.09 11.64 6.35
C GLU A 5 8.45 11.36 5.71
N ASP A 6 9.49 11.11 6.53
CA ASP A 6 10.79 10.67 6.04
C ASP A 6 10.93 9.15 6.23
N ILE A 7 10.96 8.44 5.09
CA ILE A 7 11.17 6.99 5.04
C ILE A 7 12.56 6.63 4.52
N THR A 8 13.51 7.57 4.49
CA THR A 8 14.89 7.27 4.09
C THR A 8 15.45 6.15 4.96
N GLY A 9 15.92 5.06 4.33
CA GLY A 9 16.43 3.88 5.05
C GLY A 9 15.35 2.90 5.52
N TRP A 10 14.07 3.07 5.16
CA TRP A 10 12.98 2.16 5.53
C TRP A 10 13.30 0.69 5.22
N ARG A 11 13.99 0.44 4.11
CA ARG A 11 14.33 -0.91 3.68
C ARG A 11 15.39 -1.55 4.57
N ASP A 12 16.35 -0.77 5.05
CA ASP A 12 17.35 -1.25 6.01
C ASP A 12 16.70 -1.53 7.36
N GLU A 13 15.75 -0.70 7.79
CA GLU A 13 14.95 -0.95 8.99
C GLU A 13 14.11 -2.23 8.84
N TYR A 14 13.44 -2.41 7.71
CA TYR A 14 12.67 -3.63 7.43
C TYR A 14 13.56 -4.87 7.45
N ASN A 15 14.72 -4.81 6.79
CA ASN A 15 15.69 -5.91 6.81
C ASN A 15 16.23 -6.18 8.22
N ASP A 16 16.39 -5.16 9.06
CA ASP A 16 16.75 -5.35 10.47
C ASP A 16 15.65 -6.04 11.26
N LEU A 17 14.37 -5.63 11.07
CA LEU A 17 13.19 -6.28 11.67
C LEU A 17 13.12 -7.77 11.30
N GLU A 18 13.25 -8.08 10.01
CA GLU A 18 13.26 -9.46 9.50
C GLU A 18 14.45 -10.27 10.02
N ARG A 19 15.60 -9.63 10.26
CA ARG A 19 16.79 -10.29 10.78
C ARG A 19 16.76 -10.51 12.29
N ARG A 20 16.30 -9.51 13.06
CA ARG A 20 16.25 -9.57 14.53
C ARG A 20 15.14 -10.50 15.01
N TRP A 21 14.02 -10.54 14.27
CA TRP A 21 12.86 -11.40 14.53
C TRP A 21 12.46 -11.42 16.01
N ASP A 22 12.27 -10.22 16.59
CA ASP A 22 12.03 -10.07 18.01
C ASP A 22 10.53 -10.17 18.37
N ASP A 23 10.25 -10.24 19.68
CA ASP A 23 8.88 -10.41 20.18
C ASP A 23 7.94 -9.27 19.72
N GLU A 24 8.44 -8.04 19.55
CA GLU A 24 7.63 -6.91 19.09
C GLU A 24 7.23 -7.07 17.61
N TRP A 25 8.19 -7.36 16.73
CA TRP A 25 7.91 -7.57 15.31
C TRP A 25 7.02 -8.79 15.10
N VAL A 26 7.29 -9.89 15.80
CA VAL A 26 6.48 -11.12 15.72
C VAL A 26 5.06 -10.87 16.24
N ALA A 27 4.91 -10.20 17.38
CA ALA A 27 3.58 -9.89 17.93
C ALA A 27 2.78 -8.95 17.02
N TYR A 28 3.44 -8.08 16.26
CA TYR A 28 2.80 -7.29 15.22
C TYR A 28 2.38 -8.15 14.02
N LEU A 29 3.26 -9.01 13.51
CA LEU A 29 2.94 -9.92 12.41
C LEU A 29 1.83 -10.92 12.77
N ASP A 30 1.72 -11.33 14.02
CA ASP A 30 0.63 -12.19 14.51
C ASP A 30 -0.74 -11.49 14.46
N GLN A 31 -0.77 -10.14 14.39
CA GLN A 31 -1.98 -9.37 14.15
C GLN A 31 -2.35 -9.30 12.67
N PHE A 32 -1.55 -9.86 11.76
CA PHE A 32 -1.78 -9.81 10.32
C PHE A 32 -3.20 -10.24 9.96
N VAL A 33 -3.93 -9.35 9.28
CA VAL A 33 -5.33 -9.58 8.95
C VAL A 33 -5.50 -9.71 7.44
N ASN A 34 -5.60 -10.97 6.99
CA ASN A 34 -6.10 -11.30 5.65
C ASN A 34 -7.62 -11.50 5.65
N GLN A 35 -8.35 -10.62 6.33
CA GLN A 35 -9.81 -10.67 6.47
C GLN A 35 -10.42 -9.30 6.17
N ILE A 36 -11.74 -9.29 5.91
CA ILE A 36 -12.52 -8.09 5.59
C ILE A 36 -12.64 -7.13 6.81
N ARG A 37 -12.33 -7.61 8.02
CA ARG A 37 -12.36 -6.82 9.26
C ARG A 37 -11.06 -6.98 10.05
N PRO A 38 -10.58 -5.94 10.77
CA PRO A 38 -11.23 -4.65 10.96
C PRO A 38 -11.20 -3.78 9.70
N LYS A 39 -12.15 -2.85 9.58
CA LYS A 39 -12.08 -1.84 8.52
C LYS A 39 -11.08 -0.77 8.92
N VAL A 40 -10.25 -0.37 7.96
CA VAL A 40 -9.23 0.67 8.11
C VAL A 40 -9.83 2.04 7.79
N HIS A 41 -9.40 3.08 8.50
CA HIS A 41 -9.84 4.44 8.18
C HIS A 41 -9.25 4.90 6.86
N VAL A 42 -10.05 5.63 6.08
CA VAL A 42 -9.60 6.16 4.78
C VAL A 42 -8.38 7.07 4.93
N SER A 43 -8.27 7.84 6.02
CA SER A 43 -7.08 8.65 6.32
C SER A 43 -5.80 7.82 6.43
N GLN A 44 -5.84 6.61 6.99
CA GLN A 44 -4.67 5.75 7.14
C GLN A 44 -4.19 5.24 5.77
N VAL A 45 -5.13 4.87 4.88
CA VAL A 45 -4.80 4.43 3.52
C VAL A 45 -4.29 5.62 2.67
N LEU A 46 -4.88 6.80 2.82
CA LEU A 46 -4.39 8.02 2.16
C LEU A 46 -3.00 8.43 2.67
N HIS A 47 -2.72 8.25 3.96
CA HIS A 47 -1.39 8.47 4.53
C HIS A 47 -0.37 7.51 3.92
N PHE A 48 -0.70 6.22 3.84
CA PHE A 48 0.13 5.22 3.16
C PHE A 48 0.44 5.63 1.71
N ILE A 49 -0.59 5.99 0.92
CA ILE A 49 -0.43 6.40 -0.48
C ILE A 49 0.45 7.65 -0.59
N LYS A 50 0.26 8.63 0.30
CA LYS A 50 1.07 9.86 0.32
C LYS A 50 2.55 9.50 0.48
N VAL A 51 2.87 8.74 1.53
CA VAL A 51 4.25 8.37 1.87
C VAL A 51 4.89 7.52 0.77
N LEU A 52 4.12 6.59 0.19
CA LEU A 52 4.55 5.75 -0.91
C LEU A 52 4.93 6.56 -2.16
N LEU A 53 4.20 7.64 -2.45
CA LEU A 53 4.40 8.45 -3.66
C LEU A 53 5.38 9.61 -3.46
N GLU A 54 5.68 10.02 -2.22
CA GLU A 54 6.61 11.12 -1.92
C GLU A 54 8.08 10.70 -1.85
N ASN A 55 8.37 9.43 -1.55
CA ASN A 55 9.73 8.91 -1.54
C ASN A 55 10.17 8.42 -2.94
N GLU A 56 11.38 8.78 -3.35
CA GLU A 56 11.87 8.52 -4.71
C GLU A 56 11.95 7.02 -5.06
N ASP A 57 12.42 6.18 -4.13
CA ASP A 57 12.61 4.75 -4.37
C ASP A 57 11.27 4.03 -4.50
N THR A 58 10.34 4.29 -3.58
CA THR A 58 9.00 3.69 -3.62
C THR A 58 8.18 4.23 -4.78
N LEU A 59 8.33 5.50 -5.15
CA LEU A 59 7.70 6.09 -6.32
C LEU A 59 8.20 5.43 -7.61
N ALA A 60 9.50 5.16 -7.73
CA ALA A 60 10.07 4.48 -8.89
C ALA A 60 9.48 3.07 -9.05
N ALA A 61 9.46 2.28 -7.96
CA ALA A 61 8.84 0.96 -7.95
C ALA A 61 7.35 1.03 -8.29
N MET A 62 6.59 1.98 -7.73
CA MET A 62 5.17 2.11 -8.04
C MET A 62 4.90 2.49 -9.49
N LYS A 63 5.78 3.23 -10.16
CA LYS A 63 5.64 3.48 -11.60
C LYS A 63 5.76 2.19 -12.42
N GLU A 64 6.64 1.28 -12.03
CA GLU A 64 6.75 -0.02 -12.70
C GLU A 64 5.49 -0.87 -12.50
N VAL A 65 4.95 -0.90 -11.27
CA VAL A 65 3.68 -1.56 -10.96
C VAL A 65 2.54 -0.95 -11.78
N ALA A 66 2.46 0.37 -11.86
CA ALA A 66 1.42 1.07 -12.59
C ALA A 66 1.47 0.79 -14.10
N GLU A 67 2.67 0.73 -14.70
CA GLU A 67 2.81 0.37 -16.12
C GLU A 67 2.44 -1.11 -16.38
N TRP A 68 2.74 -2.00 -15.44
CA TRP A 68 2.29 -3.40 -15.51
C TRP A 68 0.76 -3.52 -15.44
N GLU A 69 0.11 -2.83 -14.50
CA GLU A 69 -1.35 -2.82 -14.38
C GLU A 69 -2.02 -2.24 -15.63
N LYS A 70 -1.47 -1.15 -16.18
CA LYS A 70 -1.93 -0.59 -17.45
C LYS A 70 -1.84 -1.59 -18.61
N LEU A 71 -0.76 -2.39 -18.66
CA LEU A 71 -0.61 -3.45 -19.65
C LEU A 71 -1.67 -4.55 -19.46
N MET A 72 -1.91 -4.96 -18.21
CA MET A 72 -2.93 -5.95 -17.85
C MET A 72 -4.35 -5.47 -18.17
N ASP A 73 -4.67 -4.21 -17.93
CA ASP A 73 -5.96 -3.61 -18.27
C ASP A 73 -6.17 -3.56 -19.80
N ALA A 74 -5.12 -3.27 -20.56
CA ALA A 74 -5.20 -3.17 -22.01
C ALA A 74 -5.30 -4.53 -22.72
N ARG A 75 -4.66 -5.58 -22.19
CA ARG A 75 -4.55 -6.89 -22.85
C ARG A 75 -5.32 -8.01 -22.16
N GLY A 76 -5.84 -7.74 -20.97
CA GLY A 76 -6.43 -8.74 -20.09
C GLY A 76 -5.37 -9.50 -19.29
N PRO A 77 -5.80 -10.35 -18.35
CA PRO A 77 -4.89 -11.11 -17.51
C PRO A 77 -4.08 -12.11 -18.33
N PHE A 78 -2.77 -12.11 -18.12
CA PHE A 78 -1.86 -13.06 -18.74
C PHE A 78 -1.90 -14.42 -18.03
N ARG A 79 -1.64 -15.48 -18.79
CA ARG A 79 -1.32 -16.79 -18.23
C ARG A 79 0.13 -16.80 -17.76
N ASP A 80 0.46 -17.69 -16.83
CA ASP A 80 1.81 -17.80 -16.26
C ASP A 80 2.90 -18.07 -17.33
N ASP A 81 2.55 -18.65 -18.47
CA ASP A 81 3.44 -18.95 -19.59
C ASP A 81 3.42 -17.90 -20.72
N ALA A 82 2.69 -16.79 -20.53
CA ALA A 82 2.63 -15.73 -21.53
C ALA A 82 3.97 -14.97 -21.60
N PRO A 83 4.44 -14.58 -22.80
CA PRO A 83 5.65 -13.79 -22.95
C PRO A 83 5.62 -12.48 -22.15
N GLU A 84 4.46 -11.86 -22.00
CA GLU A 84 4.29 -10.65 -21.20
C GLU A 84 4.68 -10.83 -19.74
N MET A 85 4.66 -12.05 -19.18
CA MET A 85 5.13 -12.31 -17.82
C MET A 85 6.61 -11.97 -17.63
N GLU A 86 7.42 -11.87 -18.69
CA GLU A 86 8.79 -11.35 -18.63
C GLU A 86 8.85 -9.85 -18.27
N LEU A 87 7.77 -9.11 -18.48
CA LEU A 87 7.64 -7.69 -18.13
C LEU A 87 7.10 -7.48 -16.70
N TYR A 88 6.80 -8.56 -15.98
CA TYR A 88 6.30 -8.46 -14.61
C TYR A 88 7.35 -7.78 -13.72
N PRO A 89 7.02 -6.67 -13.04
CA PRO A 89 7.98 -5.89 -12.26
C PRO A 89 8.18 -6.55 -10.88
N LYS A 90 8.84 -7.71 -10.88
CA LYS A 90 8.98 -8.57 -9.71
C LYS A 90 9.57 -7.84 -8.51
N ASP A 91 10.65 -7.10 -8.73
CA ASP A 91 11.36 -6.40 -7.66
C ASP A 91 10.51 -5.27 -7.07
N ALA A 92 9.75 -4.56 -7.90
CA ALA A 92 8.81 -3.54 -7.45
C ALA A 92 7.66 -4.15 -6.63
N VAL A 93 7.09 -5.28 -7.07
CA VAL A 93 6.03 -5.96 -6.31
C VAL A 93 6.55 -6.52 -4.99
N VAL A 94 7.77 -7.08 -4.98
CA VAL A 94 8.43 -7.49 -3.72
C VAL A 94 8.58 -6.29 -2.80
N MET A 95 9.09 -5.16 -3.32
CA MET A 95 9.22 -3.93 -2.53
C MET A 95 7.89 -3.47 -1.94
N MET A 96 6.78 -3.52 -2.68
CA MET A 96 5.46 -3.16 -2.14
C MET A 96 5.02 -4.10 -1.01
N ASN A 97 5.31 -5.40 -1.15
CA ASN A 97 5.02 -6.40 -0.12
C ASN A 97 5.89 -6.24 1.15
N GLU A 98 7.11 -5.72 1.01
CA GLU A 98 7.99 -5.35 2.13
C GLU A 98 7.56 -4.03 2.79
N PHE A 99 7.13 -3.07 1.97
CA PHE A 99 6.85 -1.70 2.40
C PHE A 99 5.57 -1.57 3.23
N TRP A 100 4.44 -2.14 2.79
CA TRP A 100 3.18 -1.96 3.51
C TRP A 100 3.18 -2.50 4.96
N PRO A 101 3.78 -3.68 5.30
CA PRO A 101 3.81 -4.14 6.68
C PRO A 101 4.78 -3.32 7.52
N TRP A 102 5.92 -2.88 6.95
CA TRP A 102 6.83 -1.94 7.61
C TRP A 102 6.11 -0.62 7.94
N PHE A 103 5.43 -0.04 6.95
CA PHE A 103 4.71 1.23 7.12
C PHE A 103 3.67 1.13 8.24
N CYS A 104 2.84 0.08 8.20
CA CYS A 104 1.79 -0.10 9.20
C CYS A 104 2.38 -0.29 10.61
N PHE A 105 3.50 -1.02 10.73
CA PHE A 105 4.20 -1.19 12.00
C PHE A 105 4.71 0.12 12.56
N LYS A 106 5.43 0.88 11.74
CA LYS A 106 5.97 2.19 12.13
C LYS A 106 4.86 3.17 12.47
N ALA A 107 3.76 3.16 11.71
CA ALA A 107 2.63 4.07 11.89
C ALA A 107 1.74 3.71 13.09
N GLY A 108 1.91 2.50 13.65
CA GLY A 108 1.00 1.92 14.63
C GLY A 108 -0.38 1.61 14.06
N TYR A 109 -0.45 1.32 12.75
CA TYR A 109 -1.69 0.96 12.07
C TYR A 109 -1.93 -0.55 12.08
N PRO A 110 -3.19 -1.00 12.06
CA PRO A 110 -3.51 -2.42 11.96
C PRO A 110 -2.97 -3.00 10.63
N PRO A 111 -2.25 -4.15 10.63
CA PRO A 111 -1.71 -4.76 9.42
C PRO A 111 -2.78 -5.47 8.58
N VAL A 112 -3.67 -4.69 7.95
CA VAL A 112 -4.75 -5.19 7.10
C VAL A 112 -4.31 -5.20 5.64
N TYR A 113 -3.84 -6.34 5.15
CA TYR A 113 -3.33 -6.49 3.77
C TYR A 113 -4.27 -5.92 2.72
N ALA A 114 -5.56 -6.23 2.82
CA ALA A 114 -6.55 -5.80 1.83
C ALA A 114 -6.66 -4.27 1.74
N ALA A 115 -6.43 -3.54 2.83
CA ALA A 115 -6.52 -2.08 2.87
C ALA A 115 -5.26 -1.41 2.31
N PHE A 116 -4.07 -1.91 2.65
CA PHE A 116 -2.81 -1.26 2.28
C PHE A 116 -2.19 -1.91 1.04
N GLY A 117 -1.88 -3.21 1.10
CA GLY A 117 -1.24 -3.94 0.01
C GLY A 117 -2.10 -4.13 -1.24
N LEU A 118 -3.43 -4.12 -1.09
CA LEU A 118 -4.36 -4.17 -2.23
C LEU A 118 -4.92 -2.78 -2.54
N ALA A 119 -5.78 -2.22 -1.69
CA ALA A 119 -6.46 -0.96 -2.03
C ALA A 119 -5.52 0.26 -2.08
N GLY A 120 -4.51 0.32 -1.21
CA GLY A 120 -3.52 1.40 -1.22
C GLY A 120 -2.67 1.38 -2.48
N VAL A 121 -2.12 0.22 -2.84
CA VAL A 121 -1.29 0.04 -4.06
C VAL A 121 -2.08 0.30 -5.33
N ASP A 122 -3.29 -0.25 -5.44
CA ASP A 122 -4.20 -0.04 -6.58
C ASP A 122 -4.52 1.44 -6.79
N VAL A 123 -4.91 2.15 -5.73
CA VAL A 123 -5.23 3.59 -5.82
C VAL A 123 -3.97 4.44 -6.09
N ALA A 124 -2.81 4.07 -5.55
CA ALA A 124 -1.55 4.74 -5.88
C ALA A 124 -1.22 4.59 -7.37
N SER A 125 -1.45 3.42 -7.94
CA SER A 125 -1.30 3.16 -9.38
C SER A 125 -2.30 3.98 -10.21
N ASP A 126 -3.58 4.00 -9.85
CA ASP A 126 -4.60 4.83 -10.53
C ASP A 126 -4.20 6.33 -10.53
N ILE A 127 -3.61 6.83 -9.44
CA ILE A 127 -3.09 8.21 -9.38
C ILE A 127 -1.94 8.41 -10.37
N LEU A 128 -0.97 7.48 -10.41
CA LEU A 128 0.19 7.58 -11.31
C LEU A 128 -0.20 7.45 -12.79
N ARG A 129 -1.23 6.66 -13.10
CA ARG A 129 -1.80 6.53 -14.45
C ARG A 129 -2.64 7.74 -14.86
N GLY A 130 -3.00 8.61 -13.92
CA GLY A 130 -3.84 9.79 -14.15
C GLY A 130 -5.34 9.48 -14.15
N ASP A 131 -5.73 8.28 -13.72
CA ASP A 131 -7.13 7.86 -13.58
C ASP A 131 -7.78 8.50 -12.33
N LEU A 132 -6.97 8.87 -11.33
CA LEU A 132 -7.38 9.66 -10.17
C LEU A 132 -6.55 10.94 -10.03
N PRO A 133 -7.16 12.06 -9.56
CA PRO A 133 -6.51 13.37 -9.60
C PRO A 133 -5.41 13.60 -8.55
N GLY A 134 -5.19 12.66 -7.62
CA GLY A 134 -4.13 12.73 -6.61
C GLY A 134 -4.59 12.36 -5.20
N VAL A 135 -3.63 12.09 -4.31
CA VAL A 135 -3.90 11.52 -2.96
C VAL A 135 -4.77 12.43 -2.08
N GLN A 136 -4.59 13.75 -2.14
CA GLN A 136 -5.35 14.69 -1.31
C GLN A 136 -6.72 15.07 -1.92
N SER A 137 -7.07 14.52 -3.07
CA SER A 137 -8.30 14.92 -3.75
C SER A 137 -9.55 14.30 -3.08
N PRO A 138 -10.66 15.06 -2.97
CA PRO A 138 -11.94 14.52 -2.53
C PRO A 138 -12.41 13.33 -3.38
N GLU A 139 -12.09 13.34 -4.67
CA GLU A 139 -12.42 12.28 -5.63
C GLU A 139 -11.72 10.97 -5.28
N THR A 140 -10.41 10.99 -5.00
CA THR A 140 -9.66 9.80 -4.55
C THR A 140 -10.23 9.26 -3.24
N ARG A 141 -10.54 10.14 -2.28
CA ARG A 141 -11.16 9.73 -1.01
C ARG A 141 -12.51 9.06 -1.23
N ALA A 142 -13.35 9.65 -2.08
CA ALA A 142 -14.66 9.10 -2.42
C ALA A 142 -14.55 7.77 -3.17
N PHE A 143 -13.55 7.62 -4.04
CA PHE A 143 -13.25 6.37 -4.74
C PHE A 143 -12.92 5.25 -3.75
N LEU A 144 -11.98 5.47 -2.82
CA LEU A 144 -11.62 4.51 -1.77
C LEU A 144 -12.86 4.08 -0.97
N LEU A 145 -13.66 5.03 -0.50
CA LEU A 145 -14.84 4.75 0.31
C LEU A 145 -15.95 4.01 -0.44
N LYS A 146 -16.01 4.13 -1.77
CA LYS A 146 -17.00 3.46 -2.61
C LYS A 146 -16.53 2.09 -3.08
N ARG A 147 -15.35 2.03 -3.70
CA ARG A 147 -14.77 0.82 -4.31
C ARG A 147 -14.35 -0.19 -3.25
N TYR A 148 -13.83 0.30 -2.13
CA TYR A 148 -13.25 -0.48 -1.05
C TYR A 148 -14.06 -0.40 0.26
N ALA A 149 -15.34 -0.03 0.19
CA ALA A 149 -16.25 0.09 1.34
C ALA A 149 -16.31 -1.15 2.25
N PHE A 150 -15.95 -2.33 1.72
CA PHE A 150 -15.93 -3.59 2.46
C PHE A 150 -14.77 -3.66 3.47
N ILE A 151 -13.66 -2.97 3.23
CA ILE A 151 -12.42 -2.97 4.03
C ILE A 151 -11.99 -1.58 4.52
N ILE A 152 -12.49 -0.51 3.90
CA ILE A 152 -12.20 0.88 4.27
C ILE A 152 -13.48 1.54 4.79
N ARG A 153 -13.33 2.37 5.83
CA ARG A 153 -14.39 3.21 6.39
C ARG A 153 -13.99 4.68 6.42
N ALA A 154 -14.99 5.55 6.52
CA ALA A 154 -14.75 6.97 6.76
C ALA A 154 -14.09 7.17 8.14
N ASP A 155 -13.39 8.29 8.28
CA ASP A 155 -12.94 8.79 9.58
C ASP A 155 -14.18 9.21 10.39
N GLU A 156 -14.31 8.79 11.65
CA GLU A 156 -15.38 9.25 12.55
C GLU A 156 -14.88 10.45 13.38
N GLU A 157 -15.76 11.38 13.75
CA GLU A 157 -15.42 12.48 14.67
C GLU A 157 -15.03 11.89 16.04
N GLY A 158 -13.72 11.82 16.31
CA GLY A 158 -13.16 11.28 17.56
C GLY A 158 -11.99 10.33 17.38
N ASP A 159 -11.72 9.85 16.16
CA ASP A 159 -10.68 8.85 15.89
C ASP A 159 -9.26 9.44 15.72
N LEU A 160 -9.09 10.76 15.87
CA LEU A 160 -7.81 11.48 15.69
C LEU A 160 -7.11 11.85 17.00
N VAL A 161 -7.39 11.15 18.11
CA VAL A 161 -6.72 11.37 19.41
C VAL A 161 -5.54 10.43 19.60
#